data_AF-A0A8T2SP92-F1
#
_entry.id   AF-A0A8T2SP92-F1
#
_cell.length_a   1.000
_cell.length_b   1.000
_cell.length_c   1.000
_cell.angle_alpha   90.00
_cell.angle_beta   90.00
_cell.angle_gamma   90.00
#
_symmetry.space_group_name_H-M   'P 1'
#
loop_
_entity.id
_entity.type
_entity.pdbx_description
1 polymer ?
#
loop_
_entity_poly.entity_id
_entity_poly.type
_entity_poly.pdbx_seq_one_letter_code
_entity_poly.pdbx_strand_id
1 'polypeptide(L)'
;MSASTENSSEEARKSMDGRRRLLNRILYRSKQRGFLELDLVLGKWADDNIEKLDDNQLKSLTDVLDIENPDLWKWLTGQEVAPQQLTENPSFMEIHERIMGRLNAHSPSETRAVFGQPWVRGWDDNRKIGGPQVGNQ
;
A
#
# COMPACT_ATOMS: atom_id res chain seq x y z
N MET A 1 47.31 -16.31 -7.06
CA MET A 1 46.18 -16.49 -6.10
C MET A 1 45.31 -15.22 -5.97
N SER A 2 45.54 -14.13 -6.72
CA SER A 2 44.82 -12.86 -6.55
C SER A 2 43.49 -12.74 -7.32
N ALA A 3 43.32 -13.45 -8.44
CA ALA A 3 42.15 -13.29 -9.32
C ALA A 3 40.83 -13.81 -8.73
N SER A 4 40.88 -14.79 -7.82
CA SER A 4 39.67 -15.37 -7.21
C SER A 4 39.04 -14.46 -6.16
N THR A 5 39.83 -13.61 -5.51
CA THR A 5 39.36 -12.70 -4.45
C THR A 5 38.69 -11.45 -5.04
N GLU A 6 39.21 -10.95 -6.16
CA GLU A 6 38.66 -9.77 -6.84
C GLU A 6 37.28 -10.04 -7.43
N ASN A 7 37.08 -11.20 -8.08
CA ASN A 7 35.81 -11.55 -8.71
C ASN A 7 34.66 -11.69 -7.68
N SER A 8 34.95 -12.25 -6.51
CA SER A 8 33.98 -12.40 -5.42
C SER A 8 33.53 -11.06 -4.82
N SER A 9 34.44 -10.07 -4.76
CA SER A 9 34.14 -8.73 -4.27
C SER A 9 33.27 -7.90 -5.24
N GLU A 10 33.45 -8.12 -6.54
CA GLU A 10 32.75 -7.41 -7.61
C GLU A 10 31.30 -7.93 -7.77
N GLU A 11 31.12 -9.24 -7.65
CA GLU A 11 29.80 -9.89 -7.62
C GLU A 11 28.96 -9.43 -6.41
N ALA A 12 29.59 -9.33 -5.23
CA ALA A 12 28.93 -8.81 -4.03
C ALA A 12 28.47 -7.35 -4.20
N ARG A 13 29.33 -6.47 -4.75
CA ARG A 13 28.95 -5.08 -5.06
C ARG A 13 27.80 -4.99 -6.05
N LYS A 14 27.86 -5.77 -7.14
CA LYS A 14 26.79 -5.80 -8.16
C LYS A 14 25.45 -6.28 -7.59
N SER A 15 25.50 -7.26 -6.69
CA SER A 15 24.32 -7.75 -5.95
C SER A 15 23.74 -6.68 -5.02
N MET A 16 24.59 -6.01 -4.23
CA MET A 16 24.18 -4.91 -3.36
C MET A 16 23.55 -3.74 -4.13
N ASP A 17 24.14 -3.38 -5.27
CA ASP A 17 23.58 -2.36 -6.16
C ASP A 17 22.23 -2.79 -6.75
N GLY A 18 22.07 -4.09 -7.05
CA GLY A 18 20.80 -4.69 -7.46
C GLY A 18 19.73 -4.52 -6.39
N ARG A 19 20.03 -4.90 -5.15
CA ARG A 19 19.13 -4.74 -4.01
C ARG A 19 18.76 -3.29 -3.80
N ARG A 20 19.73 -2.36 -3.75
CA ARG A 20 19.46 -0.92 -3.58
C ARG A 20 18.54 -0.34 -4.65
N ARG A 21 18.72 -0.73 -5.92
CA ARG A 21 17.83 -0.32 -7.02
C ARG A 21 16.40 -0.84 -6.81
N LEU A 22 16.23 -2.07 -6.33
CA LEU A 22 14.93 -2.64 -6.02
C LEU A 22 14.24 -1.86 -4.89
N LEU A 23 14.95 -1.60 -3.78
CA LEU A 23 14.38 -0.84 -2.64
C LEU A 23 13.94 0.56 -3.08
N ASN A 24 14.78 1.26 -3.84
CA ASN A 24 14.44 2.59 -4.35
C ASN A 24 13.21 2.58 -5.27
N ARG A 25 13.05 1.53 -6.09
CA ARG A 25 11.88 1.36 -6.95
C ARG A 25 10.61 1.17 -6.13
N ILE A 26 10.65 0.31 -5.12
CA ILE A 26 9.53 0.04 -4.21
C ILE A 26 9.14 1.32 -3.46
N LEU A 27 10.12 2.04 -2.89
CA LEU A 27 9.87 3.32 -2.21
C LEU A 27 9.23 4.35 -3.13
N TYR A 28 9.77 4.49 -4.34
CA TYR A 28 9.22 5.41 -5.33
C TYR A 28 7.78 5.04 -5.68
N ARG A 29 7.52 3.77 -6.00
CA ARG A 29 6.18 3.26 -6.33
C ARG A 29 5.19 3.39 -5.18
N SER A 30 5.65 3.34 -3.93
CA SER A 30 4.81 3.51 -2.74
C SER A 30 4.39 4.96 -2.49
N LYS A 31 5.10 5.94 -3.09
CA LYS A 31 4.94 7.38 -2.84
C LYS A 31 4.43 8.18 -4.04
N GLN A 32 4.36 7.59 -5.22
CA GLN A 32 4.14 8.28 -6.49
C GLN A 32 3.03 7.61 -7.29
N ARG A 33 1.85 7.45 -6.67
CA ARG A 33 0.70 6.78 -7.29
C ARG A 33 -0.36 7.77 -7.76
N GLY A 34 -0.30 9.03 -7.32
CA GLY A 34 -1.28 10.06 -7.66
C GLY A 34 -2.54 10.00 -6.78
N PHE A 35 -2.49 9.26 -5.67
CA PHE A 35 -3.54 9.19 -4.67
C PHE A 35 -2.90 9.48 -3.30
N LEU A 36 -2.99 10.73 -2.86
CA LEU A 36 -2.19 11.28 -1.76
C LEU A 36 -2.36 10.47 -0.46
N GLU A 37 -3.58 10.09 -0.13
CA GLU A 37 -3.92 9.32 1.07
C GLU A 37 -3.17 7.99 1.09
N LEU A 38 -3.16 7.32 -0.05
CA LEU A 38 -2.53 6.02 -0.23
C LEU A 38 -0.99 6.17 -0.28
N ASP A 39 -0.48 7.23 -0.92
CA ASP A 39 0.95 7.57 -0.93
C ASP A 39 1.49 7.85 0.49
N LEU A 40 0.72 8.54 1.33
CA LEU A 40 1.11 8.82 2.72
C LEU A 40 1.12 7.56 3.59
N VAL A 41 0.10 6.71 3.44
CA VAL A 41 -0.04 5.49 4.24
C VAL A 41 0.99 4.45 3.83
N LEU A 42 1.07 4.12 2.53
CA LEU A 42 2.02 3.15 2.01
C LEU A 42 3.44 3.66 2.08
N GLY A 43 3.69 4.91 1.69
CA GLY A 43 5.02 5.52 1.74
C GLY A 43 5.60 5.49 3.14
N LYS A 44 4.81 5.83 4.16
CA LYS A 44 5.26 5.77 5.56
C LYS A 44 5.52 4.34 6.01
N TRP A 45 4.65 3.39 5.67
CA TRP A 45 4.87 1.99 6.04
C TRP A 45 6.12 1.42 5.36
N ALA A 46 6.35 1.76 4.08
CA ALA A 46 7.51 1.32 3.33
C ALA A 46 8.80 1.91 3.93
N ASP A 47 8.84 3.22 4.22
CA ASP A 47 10.00 3.85 4.86
C ASP A 47 10.37 3.19 6.19
N ASP A 48 9.37 2.82 7.01
CA ASP A 48 9.59 2.24 8.34
C ASP A 48 10.11 0.78 8.30
N ASN A 49 9.85 0.04 7.19
CA ASN A 49 10.03 -1.41 7.12
C ASN A 49 11.00 -1.89 6.03
N ILE A 50 11.17 -1.16 4.93
CA ILE A 50 11.82 -1.68 3.71
C ILE A 50 13.25 -2.20 3.92
N GLU A 51 14.01 -1.62 4.85
CA GLU A 51 15.37 -2.05 5.15
C GLU A 51 15.42 -3.42 5.86
N LYS A 52 14.33 -3.79 6.54
CA LYS A 52 14.20 -5.03 7.34
C LYS A 52 13.59 -6.19 6.56
N LEU A 53 13.02 -5.92 5.38
CA LEU A 53 12.32 -6.93 4.60
C LEU A 53 13.29 -7.90 3.90
N ASP A 54 12.93 -9.18 3.92
CA ASP A 54 13.61 -10.20 3.12
C ASP A 54 13.17 -10.15 1.64
N ASP A 55 13.81 -10.94 0.78
CA ASP A 55 13.53 -10.92 -0.65
C ASP A 55 12.11 -11.42 -1.00
N ASN A 56 11.53 -12.31 -0.19
CA ASN A 56 10.17 -12.82 -0.38
C ASN A 56 9.13 -11.77 0.00
N GLN A 57 9.38 -11.02 1.07
CA GLN A 57 8.55 -9.90 1.50
C GLN A 57 8.65 -8.73 0.52
N LEU A 58 9.84 -8.44 -0.02
CA LEU A 58 9.99 -7.43 -1.07
C LEU A 58 9.21 -7.80 -2.34
N LYS A 59 9.20 -9.08 -2.71
CA LYS A 59 8.36 -9.58 -3.80
C LYS A 59 6.88 -9.41 -3.49
N SER A 60 6.46 -9.85 -2.29
CA SER A 60 5.09 -9.73 -1.82
C SER A 60 4.60 -8.27 -1.84
N LEU A 61 5.44 -7.35 -1.38
CA LEU A 61 5.16 -5.91 -1.42
C LEU A 61 5.08 -5.37 -2.86
N THR A 62 5.93 -5.86 -3.77
CA THR A 62 5.88 -5.48 -5.17
C THR A 62 4.54 -5.89 -5.79
N ASP A 63 4.08 -7.11 -5.51
CA ASP A 63 2.78 -7.61 -5.99
C ASP A 63 1.61 -6.73 -5.48
N VAL A 64 1.69 -6.23 -4.25
CA VAL A 64 0.70 -5.28 -3.71
C VAL A 64 0.75 -3.92 -4.42
N LEU A 65 1.95 -3.42 -4.73
CA LEU A 65 2.15 -2.12 -5.35
C LEU A 65 1.73 -2.08 -6.83
N ASP A 66 1.61 -3.24 -7.49
CA ASP A 66 1.14 -3.38 -8.87
C ASP A 66 -0.39 -3.35 -9.01
N ILE A 67 -1.14 -3.35 -7.90
CA ILE A 67 -2.61 -3.28 -7.88
C ILE A 67 -3.09 -1.85 -8.17
N GLU A 68 -4.15 -1.69 -8.94
CA GLU A 68 -4.75 -0.37 -9.21
C GLU A 68 -5.18 0.37 -7.93
N ASN A 69 -4.96 1.70 -7.91
CA ASN A 69 -5.16 2.51 -6.70
C ASN A 69 -6.57 2.44 -6.10
N PRO A 70 -7.67 2.54 -6.89
CA PRO A 70 -9.03 2.54 -6.34
C PRO A 70 -9.36 1.23 -5.62
N ASP A 71 -8.99 0.11 -6.23
CA ASP A 71 -9.24 -1.22 -5.69
C ASP A 71 -8.39 -1.48 -4.45
N LEU A 72 -7.10 -1.15 -4.52
CA LEU A 72 -6.22 -1.27 -3.36
C LEU A 72 -6.74 -0.46 -2.16
N TRP A 73 -7.20 0.77 -2.38
CA TRP A 73 -7.74 1.60 -1.31
C TRP A 73 -9.00 1.01 -0.68
N LYS A 74 -9.93 0.50 -1.49
CA LYS A 74 -11.16 -0.13 -1.00
C LYS A 74 -10.86 -1.32 -0.09
N TRP A 75 -9.93 -2.17 -0.49
CA TRP A 75 -9.54 -3.34 0.29
C TRP A 75 -8.79 -2.96 1.56
N LEU A 76 -7.86 -2.01 1.48
CA LEU A 76 -7.10 -1.53 2.64
C LEU A 76 -7.95 -0.83 3.70
N THR A 77 -9.05 -0.19 3.28
CA THR A 77 -9.98 0.50 4.18
C THR A 77 -11.21 -0.33 4.55
N GLY A 78 -11.29 -1.59 4.08
CA GLY A 78 -12.37 -2.53 4.38
C GLY A 78 -13.73 -2.15 3.78
N GLN A 79 -13.74 -1.33 2.73
CA GLN A 79 -14.94 -1.00 1.97
C GLN A 79 -15.43 -2.21 1.16
N GLU A 80 -14.51 -3.05 0.72
CA GLU A 80 -14.78 -4.29 -0.01
C GLU A 80 -13.87 -5.41 0.53
N VAL A 81 -14.29 -6.66 0.34
CA VAL A 81 -13.46 -7.82 0.72
C VAL A 81 -12.33 -7.96 -0.29
N ALA A 82 -11.10 -8.02 0.22
CA ALA A 82 -9.93 -8.28 -0.61
C ALA A 82 -9.98 -9.70 -1.22
N PRO A 83 -9.51 -9.90 -2.46
CA PRO A 83 -9.36 -11.23 -3.04
C PRO A 83 -8.48 -12.14 -2.19
N GLN A 84 -8.73 -13.45 -2.22
CA GLN A 84 -8.00 -14.43 -1.39
C GLN A 84 -6.48 -14.34 -1.58
N GLN A 85 -6.04 -14.19 -2.83
CA GLN A 85 -4.65 -14.07 -3.22
C GLN A 85 -3.94 -12.89 -2.53
N LEU A 86 -4.70 -11.83 -2.25
CA LEU A 86 -4.18 -10.65 -1.58
C LEU A 86 -4.21 -10.82 -0.06
N THR A 87 -5.21 -11.49 0.49
CA THR A 87 -5.23 -11.83 1.93
C THR A 87 -4.15 -12.82 2.34
N GLU A 88 -3.68 -13.65 1.40
CA GLU A 88 -2.53 -14.56 1.60
C GLU A 88 -1.19 -13.82 1.54
N ASN A 89 -1.16 -12.58 1.04
CA ASN A 89 0.05 -11.79 0.93
C ASN A 89 0.41 -11.16 2.31
N PRO A 90 1.60 -11.48 2.86
CA PRO A 90 1.97 -11.01 4.20
C PRO A 90 2.11 -9.48 4.27
N SER A 91 2.65 -8.85 3.22
CA SER A 91 2.81 -7.39 3.17
C SER A 91 1.46 -6.69 3.14
N PHE A 92 0.50 -7.22 2.40
CA PHE A 92 -0.86 -6.67 2.38
C PHE A 92 -1.50 -6.74 3.77
N MET A 93 -1.44 -7.88 4.43
CA MET A 93 -2.02 -8.07 5.76
C MET A 93 -1.43 -7.11 6.79
N GLU A 94 -0.10 -6.95 6.82
CA GLU A 94 0.54 -6.00 7.74
C GLU A 94 0.13 -4.54 7.50
N ILE A 95 0.01 -4.14 6.24
CA ILE A 95 -0.44 -2.80 5.86
C ILE A 95 -1.91 -2.61 6.26
N HIS A 96 -2.77 -3.57 5.92
CA HIS A 96 -4.19 -3.57 6.23
C HIS A 96 -4.43 -3.44 7.75
N GLU A 97 -3.76 -4.26 8.56
CA GLU A 97 -3.84 -4.20 10.02
C GLU A 97 -3.43 -2.83 10.58
N ARG A 98 -2.34 -2.25 10.06
CA ARG A 98 -1.89 -0.91 10.47
C ARG A 98 -2.92 0.16 10.14
N ILE A 99 -3.54 0.09 8.96
CA ILE A 99 -4.57 1.05 8.52
C ILE A 99 -5.82 0.90 9.38
N MET A 100 -6.29 -0.33 9.57
CA MET A 100 -7.46 -0.63 10.38
C MET A 100 -7.27 -0.20 11.84
N GLY A 101 -6.10 -0.46 12.43
CA GLY A 101 -5.76 0.03 13.77
C GLY A 101 -5.84 1.55 13.87
N ARG A 102 -5.35 2.27 12.85
CA ARG A 102 -5.43 3.75 12.81
C ARG A 102 -6.86 4.25 12.65
N LEU A 103 -7.64 3.64 11.75
CA LEU A 103 -9.05 3.97 11.55
C LEU A 103 -9.84 3.76 12.83
N ASN A 104 -9.61 2.65 13.53
CA ASN A 104 -10.24 2.35 14.80
C ASN A 104 -9.89 3.34 15.92
N ALA A 105 -8.65 3.82 15.95
CA ALA A 105 -8.22 4.78 16.97
C ALA A 105 -8.67 6.22 16.71
N HIS A 106 -8.86 6.63 15.46
CA HIS A 106 -9.03 8.06 15.10
C HIS A 106 -10.31 8.39 14.32
N SER A 107 -11.09 7.40 13.88
CA SER A 107 -12.32 7.61 13.11
C SER A 107 -13.50 6.90 13.76
N PRO A 108 -14.59 7.61 14.09
CA PRO A 108 -15.86 7.00 14.51
C PRO A 108 -16.37 6.00 13.46
N SER A 109 -17.16 5.01 13.87
CA SER A 109 -17.75 4.03 12.92
C SER A 109 -18.69 4.69 11.90
N GLU A 110 -19.36 5.76 12.31
CA GLU A 110 -20.45 6.41 11.58
C GLU A 110 -19.94 7.24 10.40
N THR A 111 -18.69 7.71 10.46
CA THR A 111 -18.04 8.53 9.43
C THR A 111 -17.31 7.68 8.38
N ARG A 112 -17.28 6.35 8.56
CA ARG A 112 -16.60 5.44 7.63
C ARG A 112 -17.48 5.16 6.40
N ALA A 113 -16.82 4.81 5.31
CA ALA A 113 -17.50 4.25 4.15
C ALA A 113 -18.17 2.92 4.55
N VAL A 114 -19.43 2.74 4.14
CA VAL A 114 -20.19 1.52 4.41
C VAL A 114 -19.74 0.46 3.42
N PHE A 115 -19.60 -0.77 3.90
CA PHE A 115 -19.25 -1.92 3.07
C PHE A 115 -20.16 -2.02 1.83
N GLY A 116 -19.56 -2.12 0.64
CA GLY A 116 -20.26 -2.24 -0.63
C GLY A 116 -20.94 -0.96 -1.15
N GLN A 117 -20.75 0.19 -0.50
CA GLN A 117 -21.23 1.48 -1.02
C GLN A 117 -20.11 2.21 -1.80
N PRO A 118 -20.46 2.97 -2.86
CA PRO A 118 -19.47 3.73 -3.63
C PRO A 118 -18.83 4.83 -2.77
N TRP A 119 -17.56 5.15 -3.05
CA TRP A 119 -16.78 6.10 -2.22
C TRP A 119 -17.35 7.52 -2.26
N VAL A 120 -18.07 7.89 -3.33
CA VAL A 120 -18.62 9.22 -3.48
C VAL A 120 -20.05 9.26 -2.98
N ARG A 121 -20.24 9.81 -1.78
CA ARG A 121 -21.58 10.16 -1.28
C ARG A 121 -22.11 11.36 -2.07
N GLY A 122 -23.04 11.11 -3.00
CA GLY A 122 -23.79 12.18 -3.68
C GLY A 122 -23.09 12.86 -4.87
N TRP A 123 -22.03 12.27 -5.43
CA TRP A 123 -21.45 12.68 -6.73
C TRP A 123 -21.88 11.68 -7.82
N ASP A 124 -23.17 11.36 -7.82
CA ASP A 124 -23.78 10.73 -8.97
C ASP A 124 -24.17 11.86 -9.92
N ASP A 125 -23.54 11.94 -11.10
CA ASP A 125 -23.83 12.94 -12.13
C ASP A 125 -25.33 12.92 -12.59
N ASN A 126 -26.06 11.86 -12.23
CA ASN A 126 -27.49 11.68 -12.44
C ASN A 126 -28.34 12.22 -11.26
N ARG A 127 -28.56 13.55 -11.27
CA ARG A 127 -29.42 14.37 -10.37
C ARG A 127 -30.73 13.70 -9.90
N LYS A 128 -31.06 13.82 -8.60
CA LYS A 128 -32.37 14.23 -7.99
C LYS A 128 -32.54 13.76 -6.52
N ILE A 129 -32.94 14.70 -5.65
CA ILE A 129 -33.47 14.54 -4.27
C ILE A 129 -32.44 14.26 -3.16
N GLY A 130 -32.29 15.24 -2.25
CA GLY A 130 -31.77 15.05 -0.88
C GLY A 130 -30.26 14.99 -0.74
N GLY A 131 -29.63 16.14 -0.48
CA GLY A 131 -28.24 16.16 0.00
C GLY A 131 -28.09 15.45 1.35
N PRO A 132 -26.88 15.00 1.71
CA PRO A 132 -26.66 14.28 2.96
C PRO A 132 -26.95 15.15 4.18
N GLN A 133 -27.74 14.61 5.13
CA GLN A 133 -28.15 15.31 6.35
C GLN A 133 -27.01 15.44 7.38
N VAL A 134 -25.89 14.74 7.19
CA VAL A 134 -24.66 14.87 8.00
C VAL A 134 -23.42 14.75 7.12
N GLY A 135 -22.54 15.76 7.23
CA GLY A 135 -21.26 15.91 6.52
C GLY A 135 -20.69 17.29 6.81
N ASN A 136 -19.36 17.38 6.95
CA ASN A 136 -18.62 18.51 7.55
C ASN A 136 -19.06 19.89 7.04
N GLN A 137 -19.45 20.76 7.99
CA GLN A 137 -19.50 22.22 7.81
C GLN A 137 -18.09 22.79 7.71
#